data_AF-A0A644WZU2-F1
#
_entry.id   AF-A0A644WZU2-F1
#
_cell.length_a   1.000
_cell.length_b   1.000
_cell.length_c   1.000
_cell.angle_alpha   90.00
_cell.angle_beta   90.00
_cell.angle_gamma   90.00
#
_symmetry.space_group_name_H-M   'P 1'
#
loop_
_entity.id
_entity.type
_entity.pdbx_description
1 polymer ?
#
loop_
_entity_poly.entity_id
_entity_poly.type
_entity_poly.pdbx_seq_one_letter_code
_entity_poly.pdbx_strand_id
1 'polypeptide(L)'
;MAKYTLELRQISDSKNLKVFDFDYDFYDPDLKQLFEKKFIENYYFDEIGFETVGRFKQRLKAKLNKIMPKYKQLYQTELACKDINFMLNKDLKETFIREVDNTSNMTGDSLSKVNGNDNTGFKESNIGNGNATLSFDSLTSISQNDNNFNNTNSTNNNVVNTGNQREETTLLSQGNIGITSSAELLEKWRATIINIDEMLIEECRDLFMLIY
;
A
#
# COMPACT_ATOMS: atom_id res chain seq x y z
N MET A 1 3.01 -49.79 -40.86
CA MET A 1 3.06 -48.36 -41.22
C MET A 1 3.05 -47.57 -39.93
N ALA A 2 4.14 -46.86 -39.60
CA ALA A 2 4.12 -45.94 -38.47
C ALA A 2 3.05 -44.87 -38.76
N LYS A 3 2.04 -44.76 -37.88
CA LYS A 3 1.10 -43.65 -37.96
C LYS A 3 1.84 -42.43 -37.43
N TYR A 4 2.30 -41.59 -38.34
CA TYR A 4 2.93 -40.32 -37.97
C TYR A 4 1.92 -39.46 -37.21
N THR A 5 2.38 -38.86 -36.12
CA THR A 5 1.68 -37.81 -35.38
C THR A 5 1.68 -36.51 -36.18
N LEU A 6 0.71 -35.63 -35.92
CA LEU A 6 0.57 -34.35 -36.64
C LEU A 6 1.36 -33.25 -35.92
N GLU A 7 1.92 -32.32 -36.67
CA GLU A 7 2.55 -31.11 -36.11
C GLU A 7 1.48 -30.14 -35.58
N LEU A 8 1.79 -29.37 -34.54
CA LEU A 8 0.88 -28.36 -34.02
C LEU A 8 0.51 -27.30 -35.08
N ARG A 9 1.47 -26.90 -35.92
CA ARG A 9 1.22 -25.99 -37.06
C ARG A 9 0.08 -26.45 -37.94
N GLN A 10 0.03 -27.74 -38.27
CA GLN A 10 -1.02 -28.28 -39.15
C GLN A 10 -2.42 -28.14 -38.54
N ILE A 11 -2.50 -28.15 -37.21
CA ILE A 11 -3.73 -27.90 -36.48
C ILE A 11 -4.04 -26.39 -36.49
N SER A 12 -3.06 -25.55 -36.14
CA SER A 12 -3.22 -24.09 -36.03
C SER A 12 -3.57 -23.41 -37.36
N ASP A 13 -2.92 -23.81 -38.45
CA ASP A 13 -3.10 -23.21 -39.78
C ASP A 13 -4.39 -23.72 -40.47
N SER A 14 -4.98 -24.79 -39.94
CA SER A 14 -6.22 -25.33 -40.48
C SER A 14 -7.40 -24.42 -40.14
N LYS A 15 -8.08 -23.90 -41.17
CA LYS A 15 -9.25 -22.99 -41.00
C LYS A 15 -10.38 -23.58 -40.17
N ASN A 16 -10.45 -24.91 -40.07
CA ASN A 16 -11.57 -25.62 -39.45
C ASN A 16 -11.26 -26.10 -38.02
N LEU A 17 -10.01 -26.01 -37.54
CA LEU A 17 -9.62 -26.60 -36.26
C LEU A 17 -8.88 -25.58 -35.39
N LYS A 18 -9.58 -25.03 -34.40
CA LYS A 18 -8.93 -24.22 -33.35
C LYS A 18 -8.25 -25.12 -32.34
N VAL A 19 -7.04 -24.78 -31.91
CA VAL A 19 -6.30 -25.53 -30.85
C VAL A 19 -7.06 -25.42 -29.52
N PHE A 20 -7.43 -24.20 -29.15
CA PHE A 20 -8.17 -23.85 -27.94
C PHE A 20 -9.67 -23.70 -28.24
N ASP A 21 -10.37 -24.82 -28.29
CA ASP A 21 -11.83 -24.89 -28.53
C ASP A 21 -12.59 -25.37 -27.29
N PHE A 22 -12.12 -24.98 -26.11
CA PHE A 22 -12.66 -25.43 -24.83
C PHE A 22 -12.51 -24.36 -23.75
N ASP A 23 -13.40 -24.42 -22.77
CA ASP A 23 -13.35 -23.54 -21.61
C ASP A 23 -12.36 -24.05 -20.55
N TYR A 24 -11.59 -23.12 -20.01
CA TYR A 24 -10.69 -23.28 -18.87
C TYR A 24 -10.61 -21.96 -18.09
N ASP A 25 -10.50 -22.04 -16.76
CA ASP A 25 -10.50 -20.88 -15.83
C ASP A 25 -9.14 -20.19 -15.80
N PHE A 26 -8.81 -19.42 -16.83
CA PHE A 26 -7.59 -18.61 -16.84
C PHE A 26 -7.69 -17.43 -15.86
N TYR A 27 -6.57 -17.00 -15.29
CA TYR A 27 -6.55 -15.96 -14.25
C TYR A 27 -7.03 -14.59 -14.73
N ASP A 28 -6.69 -14.20 -15.96
CA ASP A 28 -7.05 -12.91 -16.56
C ASP A 28 -7.51 -13.10 -18.01
N PRO A 29 -8.77 -12.78 -18.36
CA PRO A 29 -9.30 -12.94 -19.71
C PRO A 29 -8.51 -12.22 -20.80
N ASP A 30 -7.92 -11.07 -20.51
CA ASP A 30 -7.19 -10.27 -21.51
C ASP A 30 -5.84 -10.90 -21.85
N LEU A 31 -5.20 -11.50 -20.84
CA LEU A 31 -3.93 -12.21 -21.01
C LEU A 31 -4.09 -13.59 -21.65
N LYS A 32 -5.29 -14.16 -21.61
CA LYS A 32 -5.59 -15.49 -22.17
C LYS A 32 -5.22 -15.58 -23.65
N GLN A 33 -5.63 -14.59 -24.47
CA GLN A 33 -5.34 -14.60 -25.91
C GLN A 33 -3.83 -14.49 -26.18
N LEU A 34 -3.12 -13.72 -25.37
CA LEU A 34 -1.67 -13.57 -25.48
C LEU A 34 -0.95 -14.87 -25.12
N PHE A 35 -1.40 -15.55 -24.05
CA PHE A 35 -0.88 -16.85 -23.66
C PHE A 35 -1.10 -17.90 -24.76
N GLU A 36 -2.31 -17.99 -25.32
CA GLU A 36 -2.63 -18.94 -26.40
C GLU A 36 -1.73 -18.74 -27.62
N LYS A 37 -1.43 -17.48 -27.97
CA LYS A 37 -0.47 -17.15 -29.04
C LYS A 37 0.94 -17.65 -28.70
N LYS A 38 1.46 -17.32 -27.50
CA LYS A 38 2.80 -17.76 -27.06
C LYS A 38 2.93 -19.28 -27.02
N PHE A 39 1.87 -19.97 -26.60
CA PHE A 39 1.82 -21.43 -26.56
C PHE A 39 1.97 -22.03 -27.97
N ILE A 40 1.23 -21.49 -28.95
CA ILE A 40 1.31 -21.95 -30.35
C ILE A 40 2.69 -21.65 -30.94
N GLU A 41 3.24 -20.48 -30.67
CA GLU A 41 4.57 -20.09 -31.16
C GLU A 41 5.68 -20.99 -30.59
N ASN A 42 5.61 -21.34 -29.30
CA ASN A 42 6.60 -22.20 -28.65
C ASN A 42 6.60 -23.63 -29.23
N TYR A 43 5.41 -24.20 -29.45
CA TYR A 43 5.24 -25.59 -29.89
C TYR A 43 4.94 -25.70 -31.40
N TYR A 44 5.22 -24.65 -32.19
CA TYR A 44 4.71 -24.53 -33.56
C TYR A 44 5.12 -25.70 -34.47
N PHE A 45 6.37 -26.13 -34.37
CA PHE A 45 6.94 -27.24 -35.14
C PHE A 45 6.94 -28.57 -34.39
N ASP A 46 6.38 -28.60 -33.18
CA ASP A 46 6.43 -29.79 -32.35
C ASP A 46 5.27 -30.73 -32.71
N GLU A 47 5.56 -32.02 -32.80
CA GLU A 47 4.57 -33.06 -33.04
C GLU A 47 3.75 -33.34 -31.77
N ILE A 48 2.44 -33.50 -31.92
CA ILE A 48 1.58 -33.86 -30.78
C ILE A 48 1.93 -35.28 -30.29
N GLY A 49 1.98 -35.48 -28.98
CA GLY A 49 2.27 -36.79 -28.36
C GLY A 49 1.12 -37.78 -28.39
N PHE A 50 0.08 -37.56 -29.21
CA PHE A 50 -1.14 -38.38 -29.24
C PHE A 50 -1.58 -38.72 -30.67
N GLU A 51 -2.15 -39.91 -30.82
CA GLU A 51 -2.60 -40.45 -32.12
C GLU A 51 -3.65 -39.60 -32.85
N THR A 52 -4.44 -38.79 -32.12
CA THR A 52 -5.51 -37.96 -32.70
C THR A 52 -5.56 -36.57 -32.06
N VAL A 53 -5.93 -35.57 -32.87
CA VAL A 53 -6.08 -34.18 -32.41
C VAL A 53 -7.15 -34.05 -31.31
N GLY A 54 -8.23 -34.83 -31.39
CA GLY A 54 -9.26 -34.84 -30.35
C GLY A 54 -8.73 -35.32 -28.99
N ARG A 55 -7.86 -36.34 -28.98
CA ARG A 55 -7.23 -36.84 -27.76
C ARG A 55 -6.26 -35.82 -27.18
N PHE A 56 -5.48 -35.16 -28.03
CA PHE A 56 -4.60 -34.05 -27.64
C PHE A 56 -5.41 -32.92 -26.98
N LYS A 57 -6.48 -32.43 -27.61
CA LYS A 57 -7.34 -31.37 -27.05
C LYS A 57 -7.92 -31.74 -25.69
N GLN A 58 -8.44 -32.96 -25.55
CA GLN A 58 -8.98 -33.43 -24.27
C GLN A 58 -7.91 -33.48 -23.18
N ARG A 59 -6.69 -33.89 -23.52
CA ARG A 59 -5.55 -33.94 -22.58
C ARG A 59 -5.05 -32.54 -22.22
N LEU A 60 -4.94 -31.65 -23.19
CA LEU A 60 -4.61 -30.24 -22.99
C LEU A 60 -5.63 -29.56 -22.06
N LYS A 61 -6.93 -29.75 -22.31
CA LYS A 61 -8.01 -29.26 -21.42
C LYS A 61 -7.85 -29.79 -19.99
N ALA A 62 -7.63 -31.10 -19.83
CA ALA A 62 -7.48 -31.71 -18.52
C ALA A 62 -6.22 -31.20 -17.79
N LYS A 63 -5.10 -31.03 -18.51
CA LYS A 63 -3.84 -30.52 -17.97
C LYS A 63 -3.99 -29.08 -17.52
N LEU A 64 -4.51 -28.20 -18.39
CA LEU A 64 -4.74 -26.80 -18.07
C LEU A 64 -5.64 -26.65 -16.85
N ASN A 65 -6.81 -27.30 -16.81
CA ASN A 65 -7.70 -27.23 -15.65
C ASN A 65 -7.08 -27.75 -14.35
N LYS A 66 -6.13 -28.70 -14.43
CA LYS A 66 -5.42 -29.23 -13.26
C LYS A 66 -4.37 -28.24 -12.72
N ILE A 67 -3.59 -27.62 -13.60
CA ILE A 67 -2.48 -26.75 -13.20
C ILE A 67 -2.91 -25.30 -12.93
N MET A 68 -4.02 -24.86 -13.53
CA MET A 68 -4.47 -23.46 -13.48
C MET A 68 -4.68 -22.88 -12.08
N PRO A 69 -5.23 -23.62 -11.08
CA PRO A 69 -5.41 -23.08 -9.73
C PRO A 69 -4.10 -22.62 -9.08
N LYS A 70 -2.99 -23.35 -9.32
CA LYS A 70 -1.66 -22.98 -8.83
C LYS A 70 -1.19 -21.66 -9.47
N TYR A 71 -1.32 -21.55 -10.79
CA TYR A 71 -0.88 -20.36 -11.52
C TYR A 71 -1.74 -19.13 -11.24
N LYS A 72 -3.02 -19.31 -10.94
CA LYS A 72 -3.91 -18.24 -10.48
C LYS A 72 -3.45 -17.63 -9.15
N GLN A 73 -3.05 -18.46 -8.19
CA GLN A 73 -2.48 -17.98 -6.92
C GLN A 73 -1.14 -17.28 -7.12
N LEU A 74 -0.31 -17.82 -8.02
CA LEU A 74 0.98 -17.24 -8.37
C LEU A 74 0.82 -15.84 -8.98
N TYR A 75 -0.10 -15.68 -9.94
CA TYR A 75 -0.42 -14.39 -10.56
C TYR A 75 -0.96 -13.38 -9.53
N GLN A 76 -1.84 -13.81 -8.63
CA GLN A 76 -2.35 -12.95 -7.55
C GLN A 76 -1.21 -12.47 -6.62
N THR A 77 -0.25 -13.35 -6.32
CA THR A 77 0.92 -13.01 -5.51
C THR A 77 1.80 -12.00 -6.23
N GLU A 78 2.11 -12.23 -7.52
CA GLU A 78 2.88 -11.29 -8.34
C GLU A 78 2.20 -9.91 -8.42
N LEU A 79 0.88 -9.86 -8.56
CA LEU A 79 0.13 -8.60 -8.58
C LEU A 79 0.25 -7.86 -7.24
N ALA A 80 0.12 -8.57 -6.12
CA ALA A 80 0.30 -7.99 -4.78
C ALA A 80 1.74 -7.53 -4.53
N CYS A 81 2.73 -8.23 -5.10
CA CYS A 81 4.14 -7.87 -4.98
C CYS A 81 4.54 -6.60 -5.75
N LYS A 82 3.78 -6.19 -6.78
CA LYS A 82 4.08 -4.96 -7.54
C LYS A 82 4.03 -3.70 -6.69
N ASP A 83 3.16 -3.67 -5.68
CA ASP A 83 2.99 -2.52 -4.81
C ASP A 83 4.06 -2.46 -3.69
N ILE A 84 4.86 -3.52 -3.54
CA ILE A 84 5.87 -3.61 -2.49
C ILE A 84 7.17 -2.94 -2.97
N ASN A 85 7.61 -1.91 -2.23
CA ASN A 85 8.94 -1.35 -2.42
C ASN A 85 9.99 -2.29 -1.81
N PHE A 86 10.53 -3.18 -2.63
CA PHE A 86 11.53 -4.19 -2.24
C PHE A 86 12.83 -3.60 -1.69
N MET A 87 13.10 -2.29 -1.83
CA MET A 87 14.27 -1.63 -1.24
C MET A 87 14.08 -1.25 0.24
N LEU A 88 12.83 -1.29 0.73
CA LEU A 88 12.47 -0.96 2.10
C LEU A 88 12.25 -2.25 2.90
N ASN A 89 13.18 -2.58 3.79
CA ASN A 89 13.01 -3.70 4.74
C ASN A 89 12.08 -3.37 5.92
N LYS A 90 11.76 -2.08 6.10
CA LYS A 90 10.83 -1.59 7.12
C LYS A 90 9.90 -0.58 6.48
N ASP A 91 8.61 -0.88 6.52
CA ASP A 91 7.55 0.08 6.26
C ASP A 91 6.60 0.09 7.46
N LEU A 92 6.86 1.00 8.40
CA LEU A 92 6.01 1.19 9.58
C LEU A 92 5.33 2.55 9.46
N LYS A 93 4.01 2.53 9.35
CA LYS A 93 3.17 3.72 9.45
C LYS A 93 2.42 3.67 10.77
N GLU A 94 2.72 4.62 11.65
CA GLU A 94 2.03 4.78 12.93
C GLU A 94 1.20 6.05 12.88
N THR A 95 -0.08 5.95 13.22
CA THR A 95 -1.02 7.07 13.22
C THR A 95 -1.44 7.36 14.65
N PHE A 96 -1.08 8.54 15.15
CA PHE A 96 -1.49 9.03 16.45
C PHE A 96 -2.65 10.00 16.27
N ILE A 97 -3.82 9.60 16.75
CA ILE A 97 -5.00 10.46 16.80
C ILE A 97 -5.18 10.90 18.25
N ARG A 98 -5.08 12.20 18.50
CA ARG A 98 -5.37 12.82 19.79
C ARG A 98 -6.65 13.65 19.67
N GLU A 99 -7.71 13.15 20.29
CA GLU A 99 -8.96 13.88 20.45
C GLU A 99 -8.97 14.52 21.84
N VAL A 100 -9.01 15.86 21.89
CA VAL A 100 -9.07 16.62 23.13
C VAL A 100 -10.47 17.23 23.25
N ASP A 101 -11.28 16.62 24.11
CA ASP A 101 -12.58 17.14 24.52
C ASP A 101 -12.40 18.12 25.68
N ASN A 102 -12.09 19.37 25.36
CA ASN A 102 -12.06 20.44 26.36
C ASN A 102 -13.47 20.98 26.57
N THR A 103 -14.19 20.41 27.54
CA THR A 103 -15.42 21.00 28.08
C THR A 103 -15.06 21.81 29.34
N SER A 104 -14.74 23.09 29.17
CA SER A 104 -14.51 23.99 30.31
C SER A 104 -15.77 24.80 30.62
N ASN A 105 -16.49 24.41 31.67
CA ASN A 105 -17.55 25.24 32.24
C ASN A 105 -16.94 26.23 33.25
N MET A 106 -16.57 27.42 32.78
CA MET A 106 -16.18 28.52 33.67
C MET A 106 -17.44 29.24 34.14
N THR A 107 -17.81 29.08 35.41
CA THR A 107 -18.72 29.98 36.12
C THR A 107 -17.90 30.77 37.14
N GLY A 108 -17.35 31.89 36.69
CA GLY A 108 -16.63 32.83 37.55
C GLY A 108 -17.52 34.01 37.92
N ASP A 109 -17.90 34.13 39.19
CA ASP A 109 -18.47 35.36 39.73
C ASP A 109 -17.32 36.20 40.31
N SER A 110 -16.81 37.15 39.53
CA SER A 110 -15.74 38.05 39.96
C SER A 110 -16.34 39.37 40.42
N LEU A 111 -16.67 39.46 41.71
CA LEU A 111 -17.02 40.74 42.35
C LEU A 111 -15.77 41.36 42.99
N SER A 112 -14.94 42.00 42.17
CA SER A 112 -13.79 42.77 42.65
C SER A 112 -14.22 44.20 42.98
N LYS A 113 -14.45 44.49 44.26
CA LYS A 113 -14.65 45.86 44.75
C LYS A 113 -13.29 46.43 45.17
N VAL A 114 -12.62 47.13 44.26
CA VAL A 114 -11.34 47.82 44.56
C VAL A 114 -11.66 49.23 45.07
N ASN A 115 -11.37 49.48 46.34
CA ASN A 115 -11.37 50.82 46.94
C ASN A 115 -9.94 51.07 47.44
N GLY A 116 -9.11 51.66 46.59
CA GLY A 116 -7.70 51.94 46.88
C GLY A 116 -7.23 53.18 46.13
N ASN A 117 -6.86 54.21 46.88
CA ASN A 117 -6.27 55.45 46.38
C ASN A 117 -4.75 55.28 46.36
N ASP A 118 -4.18 54.88 45.22
CA ASP A 118 -2.73 54.67 45.12
C ASP A 118 -2.03 55.90 44.50
N ASN A 119 -1.39 56.64 45.42
CA ASN A 119 -0.34 57.60 45.17
C ASN A 119 0.91 56.84 44.68
N THR A 120 1.51 57.27 43.57
CA THR A 120 2.66 56.62 42.94
C THR A 120 3.86 56.58 43.88
N GLY A 121 4.11 55.41 44.48
CA GLY A 121 5.27 55.14 45.31
C GLY A 121 5.99 53.89 44.83
N PHE A 122 7.10 54.06 44.12
CA PHE A 122 8.04 52.99 43.85
C PHE A 122 8.43 52.31 45.17
N LYS A 123 8.25 50.99 45.23
CA LYS A 123 8.85 50.16 46.28
C LYS A 123 9.82 49.20 45.63
N GLU A 124 11.08 49.61 45.67
CA GLU A 124 12.24 48.74 45.52
C GLU A 124 12.09 47.53 46.45
N SER A 125 12.23 46.33 45.89
CA SER A 125 12.43 45.12 46.69
C SER A 125 13.85 44.63 46.44
N ASN A 126 14.68 44.84 47.45
CA ASN A 126 16.06 44.37 47.52
C ASN A 126 16.03 42.87 47.85
N ILE A 127 16.14 42.02 46.82
CA ILE A 127 16.40 40.58 46.99
C ILE A 127 17.76 40.30 46.37
N GLY A 128 18.66 39.79 47.22
CA GLY A 128 20.02 39.43 46.86
C GLY A 128 20.07 38.41 45.72
N ASN A 129 21.09 38.59 44.88
CA ASN A 129 21.56 37.70 43.83
C ASN A 129 20.66 37.55 42.58
N GLY A 130 20.93 38.41 41.59
CA GLY A 130 20.81 38.08 40.17
C GLY A 130 19.63 38.74 39.45
N ASN A 131 19.90 39.85 38.74
CA ASN A 131 19.01 40.34 37.70
C ASN A 131 18.92 39.30 36.58
N ALA A 132 17.86 38.50 36.55
CA ALA A 132 17.44 37.77 35.37
C ALA A 132 16.28 38.52 34.72
N THR A 133 16.61 39.40 33.77
CA THR A 133 15.63 39.93 32.81
C THR A 133 15.23 38.77 31.89
N LEU A 134 14.11 38.11 32.19
CA LEU A 134 13.56 37.10 31.29
C LEU A 134 12.93 37.81 30.10
N SER A 135 13.57 37.69 28.93
CA SER A 135 12.96 38.08 27.66
C SER A 135 11.79 37.13 27.39
N PHE A 136 10.62 37.69 27.08
CA PHE A 136 9.38 36.96 26.78
C PHE A 136 9.45 36.08 25.50
N ASP A 137 10.57 36.11 24.79
CA ASP A 137 10.76 35.49 23.47
C ASP A 137 10.95 33.95 23.51
N SER A 138 10.93 33.33 24.70
CA SER A 138 11.15 31.88 24.85
C SER A 138 9.95 31.12 25.43
N LEU A 139 8.78 31.75 25.52
CA LEU A 139 7.56 31.12 26.03
C LEU A 139 6.52 30.96 24.92
N THR A 140 6.46 29.79 24.31
CA THR A 140 5.44 29.41 23.33
C THR A 140 4.12 29.06 24.02
N SER A 141 3.45 30.06 24.62
CA SER A 141 1.98 30.10 24.86
C SER A 141 1.61 31.08 25.99
N ILE A 142 1.89 32.37 25.84
CA ILE A 142 1.26 33.40 26.68
C ILE A 142 0.52 34.37 25.78
N SER A 143 -0.81 34.33 25.84
CA SER A 143 -1.67 35.36 25.24
C SER A 143 -1.65 36.58 26.15
N GLN A 144 -0.87 37.60 25.79
CA GLN A 144 -0.89 38.90 26.45
C GLN A 144 -2.08 39.71 25.91
N ASN A 145 -3.07 39.96 26.76
CA ASN A 145 -4.27 40.72 26.39
C ASN A 145 -4.19 42.13 27.00
N ASP A 146 -3.57 43.06 26.28
CA ASP A 146 -3.53 44.48 26.64
C ASP A 146 -4.79 45.18 26.14
N ASN A 147 -5.90 45.02 26.86
CA ASN A 147 -7.14 45.75 26.58
C ASN A 147 -7.41 46.81 27.65
N ASN A 148 -7.11 48.07 27.29
CA ASN A 148 -7.56 49.24 28.03
C ASN A 148 -8.99 49.58 27.59
N PHE A 149 -10.01 49.22 28.38
CA PHE A 149 -11.42 49.49 28.06
C PHE A 149 -12.18 50.00 29.29
N ASN A 150 -12.57 51.28 29.25
CA ASN A 150 -13.55 51.87 30.16
C ASN A 150 -14.95 51.65 29.58
N ASN A 151 -15.71 50.69 30.11
CA ASN A 151 -17.17 50.68 29.94
C ASN A 151 -17.87 49.88 31.04
N THR A 152 -18.73 50.55 31.80
CA THR A 152 -19.67 49.95 32.75
C THR A 152 -20.89 49.42 31.99
N ASN A 153 -21.04 48.10 31.90
CA ASN A 153 -22.32 47.46 31.58
C ASN A 153 -22.39 46.06 32.23
N SER A 154 -23.37 45.89 33.11
CA SER A 154 -23.74 44.60 33.69
C SER A 154 -24.34 43.73 32.59
N THR A 155 -23.67 42.62 32.24
CA THR A 155 -24.17 41.60 31.33
C THR A 155 -23.79 40.22 31.89
N ASN A 156 -24.79 39.43 32.29
CA ASN A 156 -24.63 38.03 32.63
C ASN A 156 -24.41 37.23 31.34
N ASN A 157 -23.16 37.06 30.93
CA ASN A 157 -22.80 36.26 29.76
C ASN A 157 -22.38 34.86 30.21
N ASN A 158 -23.29 33.88 30.09
CA ASN A 158 -22.90 32.48 30.07
C ASN A 158 -22.29 32.17 28.71
N VAL A 159 -20.95 32.12 28.63
CA VAL A 159 -20.23 31.67 27.43
C VAL A 159 -19.88 30.20 27.61
N VAL A 160 -20.56 29.32 26.88
CA VAL A 160 -20.18 27.91 26.75
C VAL A 160 -19.28 27.81 25.52
N ASN A 161 -17.97 27.70 25.73
CA ASN A 161 -17.01 27.47 24.65
C ASN A 161 -16.81 25.96 24.50
N THR A 162 -17.53 25.34 23.56
CA THR A 162 -17.32 23.93 23.18
C THR A 162 -16.35 23.89 21.99
N GLY A 163 -15.09 23.57 22.25
CA GLY A 163 -14.07 23.41 21.22
C GLY A 163 -13.63 21.95 21.14
N ASN A 164 -14.02 21.26 20.06
CA ASN A 164 -13.50 19.94 19.76
C ASN A 164 -12.19 20.12 19.00
N GLN A 165 -11.05 19.78 19.60
CA GLN A 165 -9.76 19.78 18.92
C GLN A 165 -9.35 18.34 18.59
N ARG A 166 -9.26 18.03 17.29
CA ARG A 166 -8.73 16.77 16.78
C ARG A 166 -7.37 17.03 16.15
N GLU A 167 -6.34 16.40 16.69
CA GLU A 167 -4.99 16.43 16.14
C GLU A 167 -4.63 15.04 15.61
N GLU A 168 -4.25 14.99 14.33
CA GLU A 168 -3.84 13.77 13.65
C GLU A 168 -2.37 13.91 13.25
N THR A 169 -1.49 13.15 13.91
CA THR A 169 -0.06 13.08 13.59
C THR A 169 0.25 11.72 13.00
N THR A 170 0.93 11.71 11.84
CA THR A 170 1.36 10.46 11.20
C THR A 170 2.88 10.36 11.26
N LEU A 171 3.39 9.28 11.85
CA LEU A 171 4.80 8.93 11.87
C LEU A 171 5.05 7.86 10.80
N LEU A 172 5.88 8.21 9.81
CA LEU A 172 6.31 7.29 8.77
C LEU A 172 7.76 6.86 9.05
N SER A 173 7.96 5.62 9.47
CA SER A 173 9.29 5.01 9.67
C SER A 173 9.54 4.02 8.55
N GLN A 174 10.09 4.53 7.45
CA GLN A 174 10.48 3.77 6.26
C GLN A 174 12.00 3.72 6.11
N GLY A 175 12.57 2.54 5.82
CA GLY A 175 14.01 2.42 5.56
C GLY A 175 14.55 1.00 5.55
N ASN A 176 15.85 0.86 5.28
CA ASN A 176 16.57 -0.40 5.42
C ASN A 176 17.18 -0.51 6.82
N ILE A 177 16.89 -1.61 7.55
CA ILE A 177 17.32 -1.83 8.95
C ILE A 177 18.83 -2.16 9.04
N GLY A 178 19.56 -2.16 7.92
CA GLY A 178 21.02 -2.37 7.89
C GLY A 178 21.46 -3.82 8.07
N ILE A 179 20.51 -4.76 8.19
CA ILE A 179 20.78 -6.21 8.29
C ILE A 179 21.15 -6.86 6.95
N THR A 180 20.71 -6.28 5.83
CA THR A 180 21.01 -6.74 4.47
C THR A 180 21.41 -5.55 3.61
N SER A 181 22.47 -5.71 2.81
CA SER A 181 22.85 -4.67 1.84
C SER A 181 21.75 -4.49 0.80
N SER A 182 21.50 -3.26 0.34
CA SER A 182 20.54 -2.99 -0.73
C SER A 182 20.86 -3.77 -2.02
N ALA A 183 22.15 -4.07 -2.24
CA ALA A 183 22.59 -4.91 -3.36
C ALA A 183 22.15 -6.38 -3.21
N GLU A 184 22.26 -6.95 -2.01
CA GLU A 184 21.85 -8.32 -1.71
C GLU A 184 20.32 -8.47 -1.82
N LEU A 185 19.58 -7.46 -1.35
CA LEU A 185 18.12 -7.44 -1.45
C LEU A 185 17.66 -7.40 -2.92
N LEU A 186 18.34 -6.62 -3.75
CA LEU A 186 18.10 -6.56 -5.18
C LEU A 186 18.44 -7.88 -5.89
N GLU A 187 19.53 -8.55 -5.50
CA GLU A 187 19.89 -9.85 -6.05
C GLU A 187 18.82 -10.91 -5.71
N LYS A 188 18.40 -10.98 -4.44
CA LYS A 188 17.32 -11.87 -4.00
C LYS A 188 16.01 -11.59 -4.72
N TRP A 189 15.67 -10.31 -4.90
CA TRP A 189 14.47 -9.92 -5.64
C TRP A 189 14.54 -10.35 -7.11
N ARG A 190 15.69 -10.17 -7.77
CA ARG A 190 15.87 -10.64 -9.15
C ARG A 190 15.74 -12.16 -9.27
N ALA A 191 16.19 -12.91 -8.27
CA ALA A 191 16.04 -14.36 -8.24
C ALA A 191 14.57 -14.81 -8.02
N THR A 192 13.72 -13.96 -7.42
CA THR A 192 12.29 -14.26 -7.24
C THR A 192 11.43 -13.85 -8.42
N ILE A 193 11.95 -13.06 -9.37
CA ILE A 193 11.20 -12.71 -10.59
C ILE A 193 10.99 -13.99 -11.40
N ILE A 194 9.73 -14.35 -11.57
CA ILE A 194 9.33 -15.55 -12.29
C ILE A 194 8.52 -15.22 -13.54
N ASN A 195 8.71 -16.02 -14.58
CA ASN A 195 7.93 -15.94 -15.80
C ASN A 195 6.82 -16.98 -15.77
N ILE A 196 5.62 -16.57 -15.36
CA ILE A 196 4.46 -17.45 -15.22
C ILE A 196 4.12 -18.14 -16.55
N ASP A 197 4.18 -17.41 -17.68
CA ASP A 197 3.84 -17.96 -19.00
C ASP A 197 4.78 -19.11 -19.39
N GLU A 198 6.08 -18.92 -19.17
CA GLU A 198 7.11 -19.92 -19.46
C GLU A 198 6.93 -21.19 -18.62
N MET A 199 6.71 -21.03 -17.32
CA MET A 199 6.43 -22.17 -16.42
C MET A 199 5.18 -22.95 -16.87
N LEU A 200 4.14 -22.25 -17.31
CA LEU A 200 2.88 -22.86 -17.76
C LEU A 200 3.08 -23.61 -19.10
N ILE A 201 3.84 -23.02 -20.02
CA ILE A 201 4.24 -23.64 -21.29
C ILE A 201 5.07 -24.91 -21.02
N GLU A 202 6.07 -24.85 -20.15
CA GLU A 202 6.93 -25.99 -19.80
C GLU A 202 6.15 -27.16 -19.17
N GLU A 203 5.18 -26.87 -18.29
CA GLU A 203 4.32 -27.90 -17.71
C GLU A 203 3.52 -28.67 -18.77
N CYS A 204 3.23 -28.05 -19.92
CA CYS A 204 2.48 -28.65 -21.02
C CYS A 204 3.37 -29.40 -22.03
N ARG A 205 4.70 -29.40 -21.84
CA ARG A 205 5.67 -30.07 -22.72
C ARG A 205 5.43 -31.57 -22.81
N ASP A 206 4.88 -32.18 -21.76
CA ASP A 206 4.53 -33.60 -21.71
C ASP A 206 3.42 -34.02 -22.69
N LEU A 207 2.72 -33.07 -23.31
CA LEU A 207 1.70 -33.31 -24.32
C LEU A 207 2.29 -33.45 -25.75
N PHE A 208 3.57 -33.13 -25.93
CA PHE A 208 4.27 -33.15 -27.21
C PHE A 208 5.30 -34.29 -27.26
N MET A 209 5.68 -34.69 -28.47
CA MET A 209 6.79 -35.61 -28.67
C MET A 209 8.10 -34.91 -28.31
N LEU A 210 8.86 -35.46 -27.36
CA LEU A 210 10.15 -34.93 -26.89
C LEU A 210 11.29 -35.21 -27.89
N ILE A 211 11.05 -35.02 -29.18
CA ILE A 211 12.02 -35.26 -30.24
C ILE A 211 12.72 -33.93 -30.51
N TYR A 212 14.03 -33.90 -30.26
CA TYR A 212 14.93 -32.76 -30.51
C TYR A 212 15.89 -33.07 -31.64
#